data_AF-A0AAD5L127-F1
#
_entry.id   AF-A0AAD5L127-F1
#
_cell.length_a   1.000
_cell.length_b   1.000
_cell.length_c   1.000
_cell.angle_alpha   90.00
_cell.angle_beta   90.00
_cell.angle_gamma   90.00
#
_symmetry.space_group_name_H-M   'P 1'
#
loop_
_entity.id
_entity.type
_entity.pdbx_description
1 polymer ?
#
loop_
_entity_poly.entity_id
_entity_poly.type
_entity_poly.pdbx_seq_one_letter_code
_entity_poly.pdbx_strand_id
1 'polypeptide(L)'
;MEKNSPGLNRLKTLYPFVDEDDYFLLPLPLCWNSKDKSNYIGLSENNLRVTYQGYGKTQMDAASVRATHPIPSSCGLYYFEVKIFDKGSDGYIGVGLSAEWVDTNALPGWRENSFGYHGDDGKAFCSSGVGQPYGPTFTTNDVIGCGINFIDNTCFYTKNGVNLGTAFFDLPLNLYPTVGLNSLGEIVEANFGQSPFVYNIEDDMKELRARIASVILNYTVPDKPMEASVQSMIATYLMHHPQWCDVPRSASSASSSSGIGSSDSSCSDVISLNPSLSSSNATQFWFNLNSFQVSKDSKRKRKSDDA
;
A
#
# COMPACT_ATOMS: atom_id res chain seq x y z
N MET A 1 5.96 12.43 -27.05
CA MET A 1 4.68 12.15 -27.73
C MET A 1 4.35 10.68 -27.50
N GLU A 2 3.61 10.35 -26.45
CA GLU A 2 3.23 8.94 -26.14
C GLU A 2 1.90 8.88 -25.35
N LYS A 3 1.01 9.87 -25.51
CA LYS A 3 -0.22 9.99 -24.71
C LYS A 3 -1.36 9.03 -25.12
N ASN A 4 -1.13 8.11 -26.06
CA ASN A 4 -2.18 7.28 -26.69
C ASN A 4 -1.83 5.77 -26.72
N SER A 5 -1.18 5.21 -25.70
CA SER A 5 -1.11 3.75 -25.58
C SER A 5 -2.43 3.21 -24.99
N PRO A 6 -2.99 2.09 -25.52
CA PRO A 6 -4.26 1.52 -25.03
C PRO A 6 -4.25 1.22 -23.53
N GLY A 7 -3.11 0.80 -22.98
CA GLY A 7 -2.93 0.52 -21.55
C GLY A 7 -3.02 1.76 -20.68
N LEU A 8 -2.48 2.90 -21.11
CA LEU A 8 -2.53 4.15 -20.32
C LEU A 8 -3.96 4.68 -20.18
N ASN A 9 -4.78 4.56 -21.23
CA ASN A 9 -6.20 4.91 -21.17
C ASN A 9 -6.97 4.00 -20.21
N ARG A 10 -6.58 2.73 -20.12
CA ARG A 10 -7.18 1.77 -19.20
C ARG A 10 -6.85 2.11 -17.74
N LEU A 11 -5.60 2.41 -17.42
CA LEU A 11 -5.19 2.78 -16.06
C LEU A 11 -5.91 4.04 -15.56
N LYS A 12 -6.10 5.04 -16.41
CA LYS A 12 -6.91 6.22 -16.08
C LYS A 12 -8.38 5.90 -15.79
N THR A 13 -8.91 4.83 -16.38
CA THR A 13 -10.29 4.37 -16.13
C THR A 13 -10.40 3.65 -14.79
N LEU A 14 -9.42 2.80 -14.48
CA LEU A 14 -9.36 2.08 -13.21
C LEU A 14 -9.06 3.01 -12.03
N TYR A 15 -8.10 3.91 -12.20
CA TYR A 15 -7.53 4.75 -11.16
C TYR A 15 -7.65 6.25 -11.50
N PRO A 16 -8.88 6.78 -11.65
CA PRO A 16 -9.10 8.15 -12.14
C PRO A 16 -8.63 9.24 -11.18
N PHE A 17 -8.33 8.90 -9.92
CA PHE A 17 -7.88 9.83 -8.88
C PHE A 17 -6.36 9.78 -8.64
N VAL A 18 -5.65 8.98 -9.43
CA VAL A 18 -4.18 8.99 -9.45
C VAL A 18 -3.76 9.94 -10.56
N ASP A 19 -3.43 11.18 -10.19
CA ASP A 19 -2.86 12.14 -11.14
C ASP A 19 -1.34 11.93 -11.21
N GLU A 20 -0.84 11.50 -12.37
CA GLU A 20 0.59 11.29 -12.60
C GLU A 20 1.35 12.62 -12.81
N ASP A 21 0.64 13.71 -13.11
CA ASP A 21 1.22 15.05 -13.34
C ASP A 21 1.22 15.91 -12.06
N ASP A 22 0.57 15.46 -10.98
CA ASP A 22 0.60 16.12 -9.69
C ASP A 22 1.89 15.75 -8.94
N TYR A 23 2.76 16.74 -8.71
CA TYR A 23 4.02 16.59 -7.98
C TYR A 23 3.86 15.99 -6.57
N PHE A 24 2.64 16.01 -6.01
CA PHE A 24 2.34 15.45 -4.69
C PHE A 24 1.78 14.00 -4.72
N LEU A 25 1.47 13.45 -5.89
CA LEU A 25 0.94 12.08 -6.01
C LEU A 25 2.01 11.11 -6.52
N LEU A 26 2.02 9.91 -5.93
CA LEU A 26 2.95 8.86 -6.33
C LEU A 26 2.48 8.21 -7.64
N PRO A 27 3.37 8.00 -8.62
CA PRO A 27 3.01 7.37 -9.89
C PRO A 27 2.67 5.89 -9.68
N LEU A 28 1.89 5.33 -10.61
CA LEU A 28 1.54 3.90 -10.57
C LEU A 28 2.76 3.00 -10.84
N PRO A 29 2.82 1.81 -10.23
CA PRO A 29 3.78 0.79 -10.65
C PRO A 29 3.40 0.23 -12.02
N LEU A 30 4.29 0.40 -12.99
CA LEU A 30 4.07 -0.03 -14.39
C LEU A 30 5.02 -1.15 -14.83
N CYS A 31 6.09 -1.44 -14.10
CA CYS A 31 7.00 -2.53 -14.40
C CYS A 31 7.84 -2.90 -13.17
N TRP A 32 8.61 -3.98 -13.28
CA TRP A 32 9.57 -4.39 -12.26
C TRP A 32 10.77 -3.44 -12.22
N ASN A 33 11.28 -3.16 -11.02
CA ASN A 33 12.39 -2.27 -10.82
C ASN A 33 13.73 -2.99 -11.09
N SER A 34 14.51 -2.50 -12.06
CA SER A 34 15.80 -3.10 -12.41
C SER A 34 16.89 -2.91 -11.35
N LYS A 35 16.71 -1.94 -10.45
CA LYS A 35 17.63 -1.64 -9.34
C LYS A 35 17.19 -2.28 -8.02
N ASP A 36 15.88 -2.43 -7.82
CA ASP A 36 15.31 -2.93 -6.58
C ASP A 36 14.88 -4.40 -6.69
N LYS A 37 15.89 -5.25 -6.82
CA LYS A 37 15.77 -6.70 -7.03
C LYS A 37 16.98 -7.45 -6.48
N SER A 38 16.83 -8.74 -6.23
CA SER A 38 17.96 -9.61 -5.97
C SER A 38 18.83 -9.81 -7.23
N ASN A 39 20.09 -10.19 -7.02
CA ASN A 39 21.04 -10.51 -8.08
C ASN A 39 20.64 -11.77 -8.87
N TYR A 40 19.83 -12.65 -8.29
CA TYR A 40 19.34 -13.87 -8.95
C TYR A 40 18.08 -13.65 -9.78
N ILE A 41 17.62 -12.41 -9.93
CA ILE A 41 16.50 -12.04 -10.80
C ILE A 41 17.00 -11.46 -12.12
N GLY A 42 16.62 -12.09 -13.23
CA GLY A 42 16.70 -11.51 -14.57
C GLY A 42 15.39 -10.82 -14.96
N LEU A 43 15.47 -9.69 -15.66
CA LEU A 43 14.32 -8.97 -16.21
C LEU A 43 14.39 -8.90 -17.73
N SER A 44 13.24 -9.04 -18.40
CA SER A 44 13.07 -8.94 -19.85
C SER A 44 11.68 -8.40 -20.19
N GLU A 45 11.34 -8.30 -21.49
CA GLU A 45 10.03 -7.81 -21.97
C GLU A 45 9.62 -6.46 -21.33
N ASN A 46 10.45 -5.44 -21.52
CA ASN A 46 10.26 -4.11 -20.90
C ASN A 46 10.13 -4.14 -19.37
N ASN A 47 10.90 -5.02 -18.73
CA ASN A 47 10.88 -5.29 -17.29
C ASN A 47 9.53 -5.81 -16.77
N LEU A 48 8.76 -6.53 -17.59
CA LEU A 48 7.54 -7.20 -17.15
C LEU A 48 7.77 -8.69 -16.86
N ARG A 49 8.73 -9.31 -17.55
CA ARG A 49 9.07 -10.71 -17.38
C ARG A 49 10.24 -10.89 -16.42
N VAL A 50 10.05 -11.79 -15.45
CA VAL A 50 11.00 -12.14 -14.40
C VAL A 50 11.44 -13.58 -14.59
N THR A 51 12.75 -13.82 -14.53
CA THR A 51 13.34 -15.15 -14.64
C THR A 51 14.30 -15.40 -13.51
N TYR A 52 14.25 -16.60 -12.92
CA TYR A 52 15.21 -17.01 -11.90
C TYR A 52 16.55 -17.41 -12.54
N GLN A 53 17.64 -16.87 -11.99
CA GLN A 53 19.02 -17.05 -12.49
C GLN A 53 19.99 -17.48 -11.38
N GLY A 54 19.48 -17.82 -10.18
CA GLY A 54 20.27 -18.32 -9.06
C GLY A 54 20.53 -19.83 -9.11
N TYR A 55 21.04 -20.38 -8.02
CA TYR A 55 21.34 -21.81 -7.91
C TYR A 55 20.13 -22.67 -7.54
N GLY A 56 19.16 -22.11 -6.80
CA GLY A 56 17.91 -22.73 -6.40
C GLY A 56 18.05 -24.04 -5.63
N LYS A 57 19.02 -24.14 -4.70
CA LYS A 57 19.22 -25.36 -3.90
C LYS A 57 18.55 -25.29 -2.54
N THR A 58 18.43 -24.09 -1.99
CA THR A 58 17.89 -23.86 -0.65
C THR A 58 17.01 -22.62 -0.63
N GLN A 59 16.22 -22.48 0.45
CA GLN A 59 15.47 -21.25 0.72
C GLN A 59 16.35 -19.98 0.81
N MET A 60 17.66 -20.12 1.06
CA MET A 60 18.59 -18.98 1.07
C MET A 60 18.89 -18.44 -0.33
N ASP A 61 18.58 -19.22 -1.36
CA ASP A 61 18.72 -18.81 -2.76
C ASP A 61 17.45 -18.10 -3.29
N ALA A 62 16.47 -17.83 -2.41
CA ALA A 62 15.25 -17.13 -2.77
C ALA A 62 15.55 -15.70 -3.21
N ALA A 63 14.85 -15.24 -4.23
CA ALA A 63 15.15 -14.00 -4.90
C ALA A 63 13.85 -13.31 -5.30
N SER A 64 13.73 -12.03 -4.98
CA SER A 64 12.54 -11.22 -5.25
C SER A 64 12.88 -9.94 -5.98
N VAL A 65 11.84 -9.35 -6.57
CA VAL A 65 11.87 -8.04 -7.21
C VAL A 65 10.60 -7.27 -6.86
N ARG A 66 10.78 -5.98 -6.57
CA ARG A 66 9.67 -5.02 -6.37
C ARG A 66 9.36 -4.27 -7.66
N ALA A 67 8.14 -3.77 -7.78
CA ALA A 67 7.79 -2.84 -8.85
C ALA A 67 8.53 -1.49 -8.69
N THR A 68 8.44 -0.63 -9.69
CA THR A 68 9.11 0.68 -9.68
C THR A 68 8.60 1.64 -8.63
N HIS A 69 7.33 1.54 -8.23
CA HIS A 69 6.67 2.46 -7.30
C HIS A 69 5.77 1.73 -6.32
N PRO A 70 5.53 2.30 -5.12
CA PRO A 70 4.53 1.77 -4.22
C PRO A 70 3.15 2.03 -4.79
N ILE A 71 2.17 1.28 -4.30
CA ILE A 71 0.77 1.44 -4.71
C ILE A 71 0.20 2.70 -4.04
N PRO A 72 -0.26 3.71 -4.81
CA PRO A 72 -0.89 4.89 -4.23
C PRO A 72 -2.21 4.54 -3.54
N SER A 73 -2.42 5.01 -2.32
CA SER A 73 -3.68 4.78 -1.59
C SER A 73 -4.90 5.42 -2.27
N SER A 74 -4.68 6.44 -3.09
CA SER A 74 -5.70 7.07 -3.94
C SER A 74 -6.29 6.14 -5.01
N CYS A 75 -5.69 4.96 -5.24
CA CYS A 75 -6.32 3.91 -6.05
C CYS A 75 -7.65 3.43 -5.43
N GLY A 76 -7.77 3.47 -4.10
CA GLY A 76 -8.89 2.88 -3.35
C GLY A 76 -8.85 1.34 -3.38
N LEU A 77 -8.96 0.75 -4.56
CA LEU A 77 -8.72 -0.66 -4.85
C LEU A 77 -7.69 -0.73 -5.98
N TYR A 78 -6.55 -1.38 -5.75
CA TYR A 78 -5.52 -1.61 -6.76
C TYR A 78 -5.39 -3.10 -7.07
N TYR A 79 -5.08 -3.45 -8.32
CA TYR A 79 -4.99 -4.83 -8.78
C TYR A 79 -3.91 -5.01 -9.87
N PHE A 80 -3.17 -6.11 -9.78
CA PHE A 80 -2.23 -6.58 -10.81
C PHE A 80 -2.30 -8.10 -10.93
N GLU A 81 -1.87 -8.64 -12.07
CA GLU A 81 -1.82 -10.08 -12.32
C GLU A 81 -0.40 -10.53 -12.67
N VAL A 82 -0.10 -11.77 -12.32
CA VAL A 82 1.15 -12.46 -12.64
C VAL A 82 0.82 -13.75 -13.35
N LYS A 83 1.24 -13.86 -14.61
CA LYS A 83 1.17 -15.10 -15.39
C LYS A 83 2.38 -15.97 -15.06
N ILE A 84 2.13 -17.21 -14.67
CA ILE A 84 3.19 -18.22 -14.54
C ILE A 84 3.49 -18.78 -15.92
N PHE A 85 4.62 -18.37 -16.51
CA PHE A 85 5.05 -18.85 -17.82
C PHE A 85 5.70 -20.23 -17.72
N ASP A 86 6.51 -20.44 -16.70
CA ASP A 86 7.10 -21.73 -16.38
C ASP A 86 7.32 -21.82 -14.86
N LYS A 87 6.87 -22.91 -14.24
CA LYS A 87 7.07 -23.18 -12.82
C LYS A 87 8.47 -23.69 -12.50
N GLY A 88 9.31 -23.94 -13.50
CA GLY A 88 10.64 -24.51 -13.28
C GLY A 88 10.57 -25.90 -12.63
N SER A 89 11.60 -26.25 -11.88
CA SER A 89 11.67 -27.56 -11.21
C SER A 89 10.56 -27.74 -10.16
N ASP A 90 10.47 -26.82 -9.21
CA ASP A 90 9.64 -27.00 -8.00
C ASP A 90 8.43 -26.06 -7.94
N GLY A 91 8.51 -24.86 -8.51
CA GLY A 91 7.41 -23.89 -8.48
C GLY A 91 7.32 -23.13 -7.16
N TYR A 92 8.46 -22.87 -6.51
CA TYR A 92 8.60 -22.02 -5.32
C TYR A 92 8.48 -20.53 -5.69
N ILE A 93 7.29 -20.19 -6.20
CA ILE A 93 6.94 -18.86 -6.68
C ILE A 93 6.02 -18.19 -5.65
N GLY A 94 6.43 -17.02 -5.16
CA GLY A 94 5.62 -16.17 -4.30
C GLY A 94 5.13 -14.92 -5.03
N VAL A 95 3.83 -14.62 -4.94
CA VAL A 95 3.22 -13.39 -5.46
C VAL A 95 2.67 -12.57 -4.30
N GLY A 96 2.95 -11.27 -4.24
CA GLY A 96 2.36 -10.43 -3.22
C GLY A 96 2.93 -9.02 -3.14
N LEU A 97 3.19 -8.59 -1.91
CA LEU A 97 3.46 -7.20 -1.56
C LEU A 97 4.62 -7.10 -0.57
N SER A 98 5.43 -6.04 -0.66
CA SER A 98 6.43 -5.75 0.38
C SER A 98 6.72 -4.26 0.51
N ALA A 99 7.11 -3.82 1.70
CA ALA A 99 7.66 -2.49 1.93
C ALA A 99 9.05 -2.33 1.27
N GLU A 100 9.47 -1.07 1.07
CA GLU A 100 10.70 -0.69 0.36
C GLU A 100 11.98 -1.30 0.96
N TRP A 101 12.08 -1.33 2.29
CA TRP A 101 13.29 -1.77 3.00
C TRP A 101 13.39 -3.30 3.16
N VAL A 102 12.40 -4.06 2.68
CA VAL A 102 12.40 -5.52 2.83
C VAL A 102 13.54 -6.14 2.00
N ASP A 103 14.29 -7.07 2.58
CA ASP A 103 15.34 -7.81 1.87
C ASP A 103 14.76 -8.59 0.68
N THR A 104 15.37 -8.41 -0.50
CA THR A 104 14.96 -9.08 -1.74
C THR A 104 15.51 -10.51 -1.85
N ASN A 105 16.33 -10.99 -0.91
CA ASN A 105 16.80 -12.38 -0.87
C ASN A 105 15.88 -13.30 -0.04
N ALA A 106 14.58 -13.10 -0.19
CA ALA A 106 13.52 -13.87 0.45
C ALA A 106 12.26 -13.83 -0.43
N LEU A 107 11.42 -14.87 -0.37
CA LEU A 107 10.12 -14.83 -1.02
C LEU A 107 9.17 -13.85 -0.30
N PRO A 108 8.20 -13.23 -1.02
CA PRO A 108 7.20 -12.36 -0.40
C PRO A 108 6.49 -13.06 0.75
N GLY A 109 6.33 -12.38 1.88
CA GLY A 109 5.70 -12.91 3.08
C GLY A 109 6.65 -13.38 4.18
N TRP A 110 7.90 -13.74 3.87
CA TRP A 110 8.83 -14.32 4.86
C TRP A 110 9.53 -13.32 5.78
N ARG A 111 9.43 -12.02 5.48
CA ARG A 111 10.07 -10.93 6.22
C ARG A 111 9.01 -9.97 6.75
N GLU A 112 9.33 -9.27 7.82
CA GLU A 112 8.45 -8.24 8.39
C GLU A 112 8.08 -7.18 7.33
N ASN A 113 6.80 -6.78 7.29
CA ASN A 113 6.23 -5.90 6.26
C ASN A 113 6.29 -6.48 4.83
N SER A 114 6.23 -7.81 4.73
CA SER A 114 6.11 -8.57 3.49
C SER A 114 4.92 -9.52 3.56
N PHE A 115 4.23 -9.69 2.45
CA PHE A 115 2.99 -10.46 2.33
C PHE A 115 3.03 -11.26 1.03
N GLY A 116 2.71 -12.55 1.06
CA GLY A 116 2.82 -13.38 -0.13
C GLY A 116 1.94 -14.62 -0.15
N TYR A 117 1.55 -15.02 -1.35
CA TYR A 117 0.84 -16.25 -1.66
C TYR A 117 1.73 -17.15 -2.52
N HIS A 118 1.97 -18.37 -2.06
CA HIS A 118 3.00 -19.26 -2.63
C HIS A 118 2.39 -20.41 -3.44
N GLY A 119 3.04 -20.73 -4.57
CA GLY A 119 2.49 -21.62 -5.58
C GLY A 119 2.58 -23.10 -5.27
N ASP A 120 3.63 -23.52 -4.57
CA ASP A 120 3.92 -24.91 -4.25
C ASP A 120 2.98 -25.50 -3.20
N ASP A 121 2.53 -24.69 -2.23
CA ASP A 121 1.72 -25.14 -1.11
C ASP A 121 0.36 -24.43 -0.97
N GLY A 122 0.11 -23.37 -1.74
CA GLY A 122 -1.14 -22.61 -1.69
C GLY A 122 -1.32 -21.82 -0.39
N LYS A 123 -0.24 -21.58 0.37
CA LYS A 123 -0.32 -20.87 1.65
C LYS A 123 -0.10 -19.37 1.50
N ALA A 124 -0.69 -18.62 2.43
CA ALA A 124 -0.47 -17.20 2.62
C ALA A 124 0.55 -16.96 3.74
N PHE A 125 1.54 -16.13 3.48
CA PHE A 125 2.64 -15.77 4.37
C PHE A 125 2.53 -14.29 4.72
N CYS A 126 2.30 -14.00 6.00
CA CYS A 126 2.07 -12.65 6.51
C CYS A 126 3.19 -12.28 7.50
N SER A 127 4.23 -11.60 7.01
CA SER A 127 5.37 -11.18 7.84
C SER A 127 5.98 -12.31 8.69
N SER A 128 6.00 -13.52 8.14
CA SER A 128 6.36 -14.76 8.85
C SER A 128 6.86 -15.81 7.85
N GLY A 129 7.90 -16.57 8.24
CA GLY A 129 8.34 -17.76 7.50
C GLY A 129 7.39 -18.95 7.60
N VAL A 130 6.31 -18.84 8.38
CA VAL A 130 5.29 -19.89 8.54
C VAL A 130 4.01 -19.47 7.84
N GLY A 131 3.69 -20.14 6.73
CA GLY A 131 2.48 -19.90 5.96
C GLY A 131 1.23 -20.53 6.59
N GLN A 132 0.08 -19.92 6.33
CA GLN A 132 -1.24 -20.42 6.71
C GLN A 132 -1.99 -20.95 5.49
N PRO A 133 -2.82 -22.02 5.62
CA PRO A 133 -3.69 -22.46 4.54
C PRO A 133 -4.56 -21.32 4.03
N TYR A 134 -4.59 -21.12 2.71
CA TYR A 134 -5.32 -20.01 2.10
C TYR A 134 -6.03 -20.42 0.81
N GLY A 135 -5.25 -20.80 -0.21
CA GLY A 135 -5.76 -21.06 -1.55
C GLY A 135 -5.23 -22.36 -2.16
N PRO A 136 -5.64 -22.69 -3.39
CA PRO A 136 -5.09 -23.82 -4.13
C PRO A 136 -3.67 -23.54 -4.63
N THR A 137 -2.82 -24.56 -4.73
CA THR A 137 -1.51 -24.43 -5.41
C THR A 137 -1.65 -23.87 -6.83
N PHE A 138 -0.61 -23.25 -7.37
CA PHE A 138 -0.58 -22.73 -8.74
C PHE A 138 0.71 -23.06 -9.47
N THR A 139 0.63 -23.14 -10.79
CA THR A 139 1.72 -23.66 -11.63
C THR A 139 1.73 -23.06 -13.03
N THR A 140 2.58 -23.59 -13.92
CA THR A 140 2.67 -23.18 -15.32
C THR A 140 1.30 -23.00 -15.95
N ASN A 141 1.11 -21.87 -16.62
CA ASN A 141 -0.13 -21.40 -17.24
C ASN A 141 -1.21 -20.86 -16.31
N ASP A 142 -1.06 -20.88 -14.99
CA ASP A 142 -1.96 -20.15 -14.11
C ASP A 142 -1.71 -18.63 -14.16
N VAL A 143 -2.77 -17.86 -13.91
CA VAL A 143 -2.72 -16.41 -13.70
C VAL A 143 -3.14 -16.12 -12.27
N ILE A 144 -2.26 -15.48 -11.51
CA ILE A 144 -2.48 -15.12 -10.12
C ILE A 144 -2.64 -13.60 -10.01
N GLY A 145 -3.81 -13.16 -9.58
CA GLY A 145 -4.06 -11.77 -9.27
C GLY A 145 -3.79 -11.44 -7.81
N CYS A 146 -3.41 -10.20 -7.54
CA CYS A 146 -3.26 -9.67 -6.19
C CYS A 146 -3.94 -8.29 -6.14
N GLY A 147 -4.96 -8.18 -5.29
CA GLY A 147 -5.75 -6.97 -5.08
C GLY A 147 -5.54 -6.41 -3.68
N ILE A 148 -5.34 -5.10 -3.56
CA ILE A 148 -5.29 -4.38 -2.29
C ILE A 148 -6.43 -3.36 -2.22
N ASN A 149 -7.22 -3.44 -1.15
CA ASN A 149 -8.31 -2.53 -0.86
C ASN A 149 -7.91 -1.63 0.31
N PHE A 150 -7.62 -0.37 0.03
CA PHE A 150 -7.22 0.63 1.01
C PHE A 150 -8.38 1.15 1.86
N ILE A 151 -9.63 0.89 1.46
CA ILE A 151 -10.82 1.31 2.20
C ILE A 151 -11.07 0.36 3.37
N ASP A 152 -10.99 -0.94 3.10
CA ASP A 152 -11.18 -1.98 4.11
C ASP A 152 -9.85 -2.44 4.75
N ASN A 153 -8.73 -1.91 4.25
CA ASN A 153 -7.36 -2.31 4.59
C ASN A 153 -7.11 -3.82 4.48
N THR A 154 -7.45 -4.39 3.33
CA THR A 154 -7.38 -5.83 3.06
C THR A 154 -6.62 -6.14 1.76
N CYS A 155 -6.09 -7.35 1.67
CA CYS A 155 -5.49 -7.89 0.45
C CYS A 155 -6.12 -9.26 0.13
N PHE A 156 -6.43 -9.49 -1.14
CA PHE A 156 -6.99 -10.74 -1.66
C PHE A 156 -6.23 -11.17 -2.91
N TYR A 157 -6.33 -12.46 -3.23
CA TYR A 157 -5.79 -13.01 -4.46
C TYR A 157 -6.88 -13.56 -5.35
N THR A 158 -6.54 -13.72 -6.62
CA THR A 158 -7.37 -14.42 -7.59
C THR A 158 -6.54 -15.50 -8.27
N LYS A 159 -7.20 -16.56 -8.74
CA LYS A 159 -6.60 -17.56 -9.61
C LYS A 159 -7.48 -17.73 -10.84
N ASN A 160 -6.91 -17.51 -12.02
CA ASN A 160 -7.58 -17.68 -13.31
C ASN A 160 -8.96 -17.00 -13.37
N GLY A 161 -9.05 -15.77 -12.84
CA GLY A 161 -10.28 -14.99 -12.83
C GLY A 161 -11.27 -15.33 -11.71
N VAL A 162 -10.89 -16.17 -10.74
CA VAL A 162 -11.71 -16.49 -9.57
C VAL A 162 -11.11 -15.88 -8.31
N ASN A 163 -11.89 -15.10 -7.56
CA ASN A 163 -11.49 -14.52 -6.28
C ASN A 163 -11.37 -15.62 -5.20
N LEU A 164 -10.25 -15.62 -4.46
CA LEU A 164 -9.93 -16.61 -3.42
C LEU A 164 -10.28 -16.12 -2.00
N GLY A 165 -10.85 -14.91 -1.88
CA GLY A 165 -11.14 -14.27 -0.60
C GLY A 165 -9.94 -13.55 0.00
N THR A 166 -10.18 -12.86 1.12
CA THR A 166 -9.16 -12.05 1.80
C THR A 166 -8.05 -12.92 2.41
N ALA A 167 -6.80 -12.63 2.05
CA ALA A 167 -5.61 -13.27 2.59
C ALA A 167 -5.04 -12.51 3.80
N PHE A 168 -5.04 -11.17 3.73
CA PHE A 168 -4.40 -10.32 4.74
C PHE A 168 -5.30 -9.15 5.12
N PHE A 169 -5.16 -8.72 6.38
CA PHE A 169 -5.84 -7.59 6.99
C PHE A 169 -4.79 -6.63 7.58
N ASP A 170 -5.19 -5.40 7.85
CA ASP A 170 -4.39 -4.40 8.55
C ASP A 170 -3.03 -4.14 7.88
N LEU A 171 -3.00 -4.08 6.55
CA LEU A 171 -1.78 -3.86 5.79
C LEU A 171 -1.21 -2.45 6.04
N PRO A 172 0.11 -2.28 6.05
CA PRO A 172 0.73 -0.96 6.04
C PRO A 172 0.53 -0.27 4.68
N LEU A 173 0.69 1.06 4.66
CA LEU A 173 0.73 1.84 3.42
C LEU A 173 2.06 1.68 2.69
N ASN A 174 2.14 2.22 1.48
CA ASN A 174 3.35 2.27 0.64
C ASN A 174 3.95 0.88 0.33
N LEU A 175 3.08 -0.11 0.11
CA LEU A 175 3.47 -1.44 -0.34
C LEU A 175 3.73 -1.46 -1.84
N TYR A 176 4.75 -2.21 -2.24
CA TYR A 176 5.10 -2.45 -3.64
C TYR A 176 4.55 -3.82 -4.05
N PRO A 177 4.03 -3.97 -5.29
CA PRO A 177 3.90 -5.28 -5.91
C PRO A 177 5.26 -5.98 -5.91
N THR A 178 5.25 -7.27 -5.58
CA THR A 178 6.48 -8.07 -5.44
C THR A 178 6.23 -9.49 -5.93
N VAL A 179 7.18 -10.02 -6.69
CA VAL A 179 7.27 -11.46 -7.00
C VAL A 179 8.60 -12.00 -6.51
N GLY A 180 8.58 -13.24 -6.04
CA GLY A 180 9.76 -13.99 -5.65
C GLY A 180 9.81 -15.35 -6.32
N LEU A 181 11.02 -15.76 -6.69
CA LEU A 181 11.36 -17.02 -7.32
C LEU A 181 12.48 -17.69 -6.53
N ASN A 182 12.59 -19.01 -6.61
CA ASN A 182 13.64 -19.76 -5.93
C ASN A 182 14.18 -20.94 -6.76
N SER A 183 13.39 -21.52 -7.66
CA SER A 183 13.80 -22.73 -8.38
C SER A 183 14.25 -22.46 -9.82
N LEU A 184 15.12 -23.35 -10.32
CA LEU A 184 15.64 -23.25 -11.68
C LEU A 184 14.52 -23.34 -12.72
N GLY A 185 14.59 -22.47 -13.72
CA GLY A 185 13.63 -22.43 -14.83
C GLY A 185 12.35 -21.66 -14.55
N GLU A 186 12.17 -21.09 -13.35
CA GLU A 186 10.99 -20.29 -13.04
C GLU A 186 10.95 -19.00 -13.87
N ILE A 187 9.80 -18.78 -14.53
CA ILE A 187 9.53 -17.61 -15.35
C ILE A 187 8.11 -17.14 -15.08
N VAL A 188 7.97 -15.85 -14.75
CA VAL A 188 6.68 -15.19 -14.56
C VAL A 188 6.63 -13.86 -15.32
N GLU A 189 5.45 -13.39 -15.64
CA GLU A 189 5.24 -12.10 -16.30
C GLU A 189 4.11 -11.33 -15.64
N ALA A 190 4.35 -10.05 -15.40
CA ALA A 190 3.37 -9.17 -14.78
C ALA A 190 2.49 -8.45 -15.81
N ASN A 191 1.23 -8.31 -15.46
CA ASN A 191 0.31 -7.35 -16.03
C ASN A 191 -0.06 -6.35 -14.93
N PHE A 192 0.46 -5.13 -15.02
CA PHE A 192 0.10 -4.01 -14.15
C PHE A 192 -1.09 -3.20 -14.70
N GLY A 193 -1.71 -3.67 -15.79
CA GLY A 193 -2.85 -3.04 -16.46
C GLY A 193 -2.58 -2.68 -17.91
N GLN A 194 -1.42 -3.04 -18.46
CA GLN A 194 -1.09 -2.88 -19.89
C GLN A 194 -2.02 -3.71 -20.79
N SER A 195 -2.49 -4.85 -20.27
CA SER A 195 -3.44 -5.75 -20.94
C SER A 195 -4.70 -5.93 -20.09
N PRO A 196 -5.84 -6.37 -20.68
CA PRO A 196 -7.01 -6.77 -19.92
C PRO A 196 -6.65 -7.84 -18.87
N PHE A 197 -7.24 -7.73 -17.69
CA PHE A 197 -7.09 -8.74 -16.64
C PHE A 197 -7.98 -9.94 -16.92
N VAL A 198 -7.58 -11.11 -16.43
CA VAL A 198 -8.42 -12.31 -16.43
C VAL A 198 -9.57 -12.15 -15.43
N TYR A 199 -9.29 -11.55 -14.27
CA TYR A 199 -10.33 -11.20 -13.30
C TYR A 199 -11.06 -9.92 -13.69
N ASN A 200 -12.39 -9.91 -13.54
CA ASN A 200 -13.20 -8.72 -13.78
C ASN A 200 -13.14 -7.74 -12.59
N ILE A 201 -11.98 -7.11 -12.38
CA ILE A 201 -11.79 -6.13 -11.30
C ILE A 201 -12.66 -4.89 -11.43
N GLU A 202 -13.15 -4.59 -12.64
CA GLU A 202 -13.96 -3.39 -12.91
C GLU A 202 -15.31 -3.46 -12.19
N ASP A 203 -15.88 -4.66 -12.05
CA ASP A 203 -17.12 -4.87 -11.28
C ASP A 203 -16.90 -4.59 -9.78
N ASP A 204 -15.81 -5.11 -9.20
CA ASP A 204 -15.46 -4.87 -7.79
C ASP A 204 -15.20 -3.39 -7.52
N MET A 205 -14.49 -2.71 -8.42
CA MET A 205 -14.26 -1.26 -8.32
C MET A 205 -15.57 -0.48 -8.38
N LYS A 206 -16.50 -0.88 -9.25
CA LYS A 206 -17.82 -0.24 -9.37
C LYS A 206 -18.66 -0.47 -8.11
N GLU A 207 -18.65 -1.68 -7.57
CA GLU A 207 -19.34 -2.01 -6.33
C GLU A 207 -18.78 -1.21 -5.16
N LEU A 208 -17.45 -1.15 -5.02
CA LEU A 208 -16.78 -0.38 -3.97
C LEU A 208 -17.13 1.11 -4.06
N ARG A 209 -17.10 1.69 -5.26
CA ARG A 209 -17.49 3.10 -5.48
C ARG A 209 -18.95 3.35 -5.10
N ALA A 210 -19.87 2.45 -5.46
CA ALA A 210 -21.28 2.56 -5.10
C ALA A 210 -21.48 2.47 -3.58
N ARG A 211 -20.75 1.57 -2.91
CA ARG A 211 -20.78 1.41 -1.45
C ARG A 211 -20.29 2.69 -0.75
N ILE A 212 -19.14 3.22 -1.15
CA ILE A 212 -18.57 4.46 -0.59
C ILE A 212 -19.53 5.64 -0.81
N ALA A 213 -20.06 5.81 -2.02
CA ALA A 213 -21.02 6.87 -2.32
C ALA A 213 -22.26 6.78 -1.42
N SER A 214 -22.78 5.57 -1.20
CA SER A 214 -23.90 5.33 -0.28
C SER A 214 -23.56 5.71 1.17
N VAL A 215 -22.36 5.38 1.66
CA VAL A 215 -21.93 5.79 3.01
C VAL A 215 -21.83 7.30 3.13
N ILE A 216 -21.22 7.97 2.15
CA ILE A 216 -21.06 9.43 2.15
C ILE A 216 -22.42 10.13 2.12
N LEU A 217 -23.33 9.72 1.23
CA LEU A 217 -24.64 10.35 1.08
C LEU A 217 -25.55 10.15 2.31
N ASN A 218 -25.38 9.04 3.04
CA ASN A 218 -26.13 8.76 4.26
C ASN A 218 -25.41 9.22 5.53
N TYR A 219 -24.23 9.84 5.43
CA TYR A 219 -23.47 10.28 6.59
C TYR A 219 -24.15 11.47 7.26
N THR A 220 -24.61 11.28 8.50
CA THR A 220 -25.15 12.37 9.31
C THR A 220 -24.01 13.20 9.86
N VAL A 221 -23.90 14.46 9.41
CA VAL A 221 -22.92 15.41 9.95
C VAL A 221 -23.20 15.61 11.44
N PRO A 222 -22.23 15.37 12.33
CA PRO A 222 -22.41 15.59 13.77
C PRO A 222 -22.81 17.05 14.04
N ASP A 223 -23.75 17.24 14.96
CA ASP A 223 -24.16 18.57 15.44
C ASP A 223 -23.08 19.13 16.40
N LYS A 224 -21.92 19.43 15.82
CA LYS A 224 -20.77 20.05 16.47
C LYS A 224 -20.43 21.33 15.71
N PRO A 225 -19.85 22.34 16.39
CA PRO A 225 -19.32 23.52 15.72
C PRO A 225 -18.38 23.10 14.58
N MET A 226 -18.52 23.72 13.41
CA MET A 226 -17.78 23.35 12.20
C MET A 226 -16.26 23.31 12.44
N GLU A 227 -15.75 24.22 13.26
CA GLU A 227 -14.33 24.27 13.66
C GLU A 227 -13.88 23.00 14.38
N ALA A 228 -14.69 22.45 15.28
CA ALA A 228 -14.37 21.22 16.00
C ALA A 228 -14.43 20.00 15.06
N SER A 229 -15.36 19.98 14.12
CA SER A 229 -15.46 18.93 13.09
C SER A 229 -14.25 18.96 12.15
N VAL A 230 -13.84 20.15 11.71
CA VAL A 230 -12.66 20.34 10.85
C VAL A 230 -11.38 19.97 11.60
N GLN A 231 -11.20 20.41 12.85
CA GLN A 231 -10.05 20.03 13.67
C GLN A 231 -9.98 18.52 13.89
N SER A 232 -11.13 17.86 14.13
CA SER A 232 -11.19 16.41 14.23
C SER A 232 -10.76 15.73 12.93
N MET A 233 -11.21 16.25 11.77
CA MET A 233 -10.84 15.71 10.47
C MET A 233 -9.34 15.85 10.19
N ILE A 234 -8.77 17.02 10.48
CA ILE A 234 -7.33 17.29 10.36
C ILE A 234 -6.54 16.38 11.30
N ALA A 235 -6.98 16.23 12.55
CA ALA A 235 -6.32 15.36 13.52
C ALA A 235 -6.32 13.90 13.07
N THR A 236 -7.46 13.40 12.59
CA THR A 236 -7.55 12.05 12.02
C THR A 236 -6.66 11.90 10.80
N TYR A 237 -6.65 12.87 9.87
CA TYR A 237 -5.78 12.85 8.70
C TYR A 237 -4.30 12.78 9.09
N LEU A 238 -3.84 13.64 10.02
CA LEU A 238 -2.45 13.66 10.48
C LEU A 238 -2.06 12.36 11.20
N MET A 239 -2.96 11.75 11.97
CA MET A 239 -2.72 10.44 12.58
C MET A 239 -2.45 9.33 11.57
N HIS A 240 -3.11 9.38 10.40
CA HIS A 240 -2.98 8.38 9.36
C HIS A 240 -1.89 8.70 8.31
N HIS A 241 -1.31 9.90 8.35
CA HIS A 241 -0.20 10.30 7.48
C HIS A 241 0.96 10.92 8.27
N PRO A 242 1.66 10.11 9.09
CA PRO A 242 2.73 10.59 9.96
C PRO A 242 3.88 11.28 9.20
N GLN A 243 4.05 11.02 7.90
CA GLN A 243 5.03 11.73 7.07
C GLN A 243 4.80 13.25 6.98
N TRP A 244 3.60 13.76 7.31
CA TRP A 244 3.32 15.20 7.36
C TRP A 244 3.45 15.80 8.76
N CYS A 245 3.70 14.98 9.79
CA CYS A 245 3.92 15.47 11.14
C CYS A 245 5.31 16.07 11.35
N ASP A 246 6.30 15.67 10.54
CA ASP A 246 7.72 16.05 10.68
C ASP A 246 8.20 16.98 9.55
N VAL A 247 7.50 18.09 9.29
CA VAL A 247 8.07 19.15 8.42
C VAL A 247 9.11 19.94 9.23
N PRO A 248 10.43 19.88 8.90
CA PRO A 248 11.44 20.64 9.62
C PRO A 248 11.27 22.12 9.33
N ARG A 249 11.29 22.93 10.38
CA ARG A 249 11.22 24.39 10.32
C ARG A 249 12.53 24.96 9.76
N SER A 250 12.73 24.92 8.45
CA SER A 250 13.91 25.48 7.80
C SER A 250 13.57 26.75 7.01
N ALA A 251 13.57 27.90 7.69
CA ALA A 251 13.85 29.22 7.09
C ALA A 251 13.99 30.31 8.16
N SER A 252 15.16 30.39 8.81
CA SER A 252 15.68 31.67 9.31
C SER A 252 17.16 31.55 9.63
N SER A 253 17.97 31.33 8.58
CA SER A 253 19.39 31.66 8.59
C SER A 253 19.63 32.76 7.55
N ALA A 254 19.49 34.01 7.98
CA ALA A 254 20.03 35.16 7.26
C ALA A 254 20.49 36.20 8.29
N SER A 255 21.80 36.19 8.49
CA SER A 255 22.68 37.36 8.66
C SER A 255 22.08 38.66 9.17
N SER A 256 22.64 39.10 10.29
CA SER A 256 22.78 40.49 10.72
C SER A 256 22.96 41.51 9.58
N SER A 257 22.13 42.56 9.55
CA SER A 257 22.60 43.92 9.25
C SER A 257 21.58 44.98 9.69
N SER A 258 22.09 45.97 10.39
CA SER A 258 21.52 47.28 10.70
C SER A 258 21.04 48.06 9.48
N GLY A 259 19.97 48.87 9.63
CA GLY A 259 19.81 50.13 8.89
C GLY A 259 18.49 50.35 8.11
N ILE A 260 17.59 51.15 8.72
CA ILE A 260 16.77 52.26 8.17
C ILE A 260 16.23 52.17 6.72
N GLY A 261 14.92 52.34 6.55
CA GLY A 261 14.33 52.87 5.31
C GLY A 261 12.85 52.55 5.08
N SER A 262 12.04 53.59 4.92
CA SER A 262 10.57 53.64 4.85
C SER A 262 9.89 53.03 3.61
N SER A 263 8.56 52.88 3.74
CA SER A 263 7.46 52.99 2.75
C SER A 263 6.86 51.74 2.08
N ASP A 264 5.58 51.53 2.46
CA ASP A 264 4.38 51.20 1.68
C ASP A 264 4.22 49.90 0.86
N SER A 265 3.31 49.08 1.40
CA SER A 265 2.01 48.70 0.80
C SER A 265 1.78 47.28 0.25
N SER A 266 0.89 46.59 0.97
CA SER A 266 -0.29 45.83 0.51
C SER A 266 -0.30 44.30 0.59
N CYS A 267 -1.47 43.83 1.08
CA CYS A 267 -2.05 42.47 1.13
C CYS A 267 -1.47 41.49 2.16
N SER A 268 -1.95 41.47 3.42
CA SER A 268 -3.24 41.00 3.98
C SER A 268 -3.35 39.47 4.16
N ASP A 269 -3.21 39.09 5.43
CA ASP A 269 -3.92 38.05 6.17
C ASP A 269 -3.67 36.57 5.84
N VAL A 270 -2.53 36.07 6.35
CA VAL A 270 -2.35 34.65 6.68
C VAL A 270 -2.90 34.44 8.09
N ILE A 271 -3.89 33.56 8.24
CA ILE A 271 -4.47 33.16 9.54
C ILE A 271 -3.34 32.60 10.42
N SER A 272 -2.95 33.38 11.43
CA SER A 272 -1.98 32.99 12.45
C SER A 272 -2.66 32.08 13.48
N LEU A 273 -2.48 30.76 13.32
CA LEU A 273 -2.81 29.82 14.38
C LEU A 273 -1.78 29.96 15.52
N ASN A 274 -2.29 30.30 16.71
CA ASN A 274 -1.55 30.48 17.96
C ASN A 274 -0.58 29.30 18.25
N PRO A 275 0.73 29.54 18.47
CA PRO A 275 1.67 28.49 18.82
C PRO A 275 1.75 28.33 20.34
N SER A 276 0.89 27.48 20.90
CA SER A 276 1.02 27.02 22.30
C SER A 276 0.69 25.53 22.48
N LEU A 277 1.07 24.70 21.50
CA LEU A 277 1.21 23.26 21.70
C LEU A 277 2.70 22.93 21.80
N SER A 278 3.24 23.05 23.01
CA SER A 278 4.54 22.48 23.33
C SER A 278 4.44 20.95 23.30
N SER A 279 5.56 20.28 23.02
CA SER A 279 5.73 18.83 22.99
C SER A 279 5.30 18.09 24.29
N SER A 280 4.97 18.83 25.35
CA SER A 280 4.39 18.33 26.61
C SER A 280 2.88 18.03 26.51
N ASN A 281 2.14 18.78 25.67
CA ASN A 281 0.68 18.65 25.58
C ASN A 281 0.24 17.44 24.73
N ALA A 282 1.06 17.03 23.75
CA ALA A 282 0.79 15.84 22.94
C ALA A 282 0.93 14.55 23.77
N THR A 283 1.93 14.48 24.66
CA THR A 283 2.11 13.36 25.61
C THR A 283 1.03 13.35 26.69
N GLN A 284 0.60 14.52 27.20
CA GLN A 284 -0.54 14.64 28.12
C GLN A 284 -1.87 14.20 27.49
N PHE A 285 -2.10 14.46 26.20
CA PHE A 285 -3.26 13.94 25.46
C PHE A 285 -3.19 12.42 25.28
N TRP A 286 -2.00 11.88 25.02
CA TRP A 286 -1.74 10.45 24.90
C TRP A 286 -2.03 9.67 26.20
N PHE A 287 -1.72 10.26 27.37
CA PHE A 287 -2.03 9.67 28.67
C PHE A 287 -3.51 9.82 29.08
N ASN A 288 -4.18 10.93 28.74
CA ASN A 288 -5.59 11.15 29.09
C ASN A 288 -6.57 10.27 28.29
N LEU A 289 -6.25 9.90 27.04
CA LEU A 289 -7.11 9.00 26.26
C LEU A 289 -6.97 7.53 26.70
N ASN A 290 -5.76 7.06 26.99
CA ASN A 290 -5.54 5.69 27.49
C ASN A 290 -6.10 5.47 28.91
N SER A 291 -6.13 6.49 29.76
CA SER A 291 -6.75 6.39 31.10
C SER A 291 -8.29 6.37 31.03
N PHE A 292 -8.91 6.96 30.00
CA PHE A 292 -10.36 6.90 29.79
C PHE A 292 -10.83 5.54 29.23
N GLN A 293 -10.00 4.82 28.47
CA GLN A 293 -10.34 3.46 27.99
C GLN A 293 -10.16 2.40 29.10
N VAL A 294 -9.11 2.46 29.91
CA VAL A 294 -8.86 1.50 31.00
C VAL A 294 -9.91 1.61 32.13
N SER A 295 -10.44 2.82 32.39
CA SER A 295 -11.48 3.05 33.41
C SER A 295 -12.88 2.56 32.99
N LYS A 296 -13.17 2.49 31.68
CA LYS A 296 -14.46 1.99 31.16
C LYS A 296 -14.54 0.46 31.13
N ASP A 297 -13.42 -0.23 30.85
CA ASP A 297 -13.40 -1.70 30.82
C ASP A 297 -13.39 -2.33 32.22
N SER A 298 -12.78 -1.66 33.20
CA SER A 298 -12.78 -2.12 34.60
C SER A 298 -14.14 -2.00 35.31
N LYS A 299 -15.05 -1.13 34.83
CA LYS A 299 -16.43 -1.02 35.34
C LYS A 299 -17.42 -1.94 34.62
N ARG A 300 -17.15 -2.38 33.40
CA ARG A 300 -18.00 -3.35 32.68
C ARG A 300 -17.79 -4.79 33.13
N LYS A 301 -16.62 -5.13 33.68
CA LYS A 301 -16.28 -6.50 34.12
C LYS A 301 -16.70 -6.87 35.55
N ARG A 302 -17.37 -5.98 36.30
CA ARG A 302 -17.83 -6.23 37.68
C ARG A 302 -19.35 -6.33 37.85
N LYS A 303 -20.11 -6.42 36.77
CA LYS A 303 -21.59 -6.45 36.82
C LYS A 303 -22.23 -7.69 36.18
N SER A 304 -21.45 -8.72 35.85
CA SER A 304 -21.92 -9.95 35.22
C SER A 304 -21.89 -11.20 36.12
N ASP A 305 -21.41 -11.09 37.37
CA ASP A 305 -21.11 -12.29 38.18
C ASP A 305 -21.98 -12.41 39.46
N ASP A 306 -23.07 -11.64 39.57
CA ASP A 306 -24.08 -11.81 40.64
C ASP A 306 -25.49 -11.70 40.05
N ALA A 307 -26.01 -12.82 39.52
CA ALA A 307 -27.44 -13.16 39.37
C ALA A 307 -27.59 -14.64 39.01
#